data_AF-A8QD72-F1
#
_entry.id   AF-A8QD72-F1
#
_cell.length_a   1.000
_cell.length_b   1.000
_cell.length_c   1.000
_cell.angle_alpha   90.00
_cell.angle_beta   90.00
_cell.angle_gamma   90.00
#
_symmetry.space_group_name_H-M   'P 1'
#
loop_
_entity.id
_entity.type
_entity.pdbx_description
1 polymer ?
#
loop_
_entity_poly.entity_id
_entity_poly.type
_entity_poly.pdbx_seq_one_letter_code
_entity_poly.pdbx_strand_id
1 'polypeptide(L)'
;MLANWRGFSGGQQDMYDEILKQGSKIVDGLAQYHQPVFVHIPPAGELRGGSWVVLDAQVNARGMIEMSADSDSARGGVLEASGLVEIKFRAELQRATKMRLDPTFAHLTHAVHAAAPSDKPALMQRLQEREKHIAPFFHAMAVEYADAHDRAGRMLATGVLKCAMPWAATRRYFYWRCRRRLIEARYQHALADAIPFLQPRDCLARIEAAASYVSTDADEFAVRQLESHLSHLDAAVEHARADAMLEALSALSPGARERILSILQQT
;
A
#
# COMPACT_ATOMS: atom_id res chain seq x y z
N MET A 1 -1.48 5.27 -11.57
CA MET A 1 -0.24 4.54 -11.92
C MET A 1 -0.55 3.06 -11.92
N LEU A 2 -0.22 2.35 -13.01
CA LEU A 2 -0.23 0.89 -13.05
C LEU A 2 1.17 0.41 -12.65
N ALA A 3 1.30 -0.06 -11.41
CA ALA A 3 2.59 -0.37 -10.81
C ALA A 3 3.01 -1.82 -11.11
N ASN A 4 4.14 -1.97 -11.80
CA ASN A 4 4.73 -3.27 -12.10
C ASN A 4 6.26 -3.17 -12.12
N TRP A 5 6.85 -3.10 -10.92
CA TRP A 5 8.30 -2.94 -10.74
C TRP A 5 8.83 -3.91 -9.68
N ARG A 6 9.89 -4.62 -10.04
CA ARG A 6 10.57 -5.61 -9.19
C ARG A 6 11.66 -4.99 -8.28
N GLY A 7 11.84 -3.69 -8.34
CA GLY A 7 12.89 -2.98 -7.63
C GLY A 7 13.57 -1.94 -8.52
N PHE A 8 14.46 -1.16 -7.90
CA PHE A 8 15.41 -0.33 -8.63
C PHE A 8 16.59 -1.19 -9.11
N SER A 9 17.26 -0.74 -10.18
CA SER A 9 18.50 -1.39 -10.60
C SER A 9 19.57 -1.27 -9.51
N GLY A 10 20.16 -2.40 -9.14
CA GLY A 10 21.30 -2.47 -8.22
C GLY A 10 22.65 -2.66 -8.94
N GLY A 11 22.69 -2.49 -10.26
CA GLY A 11 23.93 -2.63 -11.04
C GLY A 11 24.94 -1.53 -10.70
N GLN A 12 26.24 -1.85 -10.77
CA GLN A 12 27.31 -0.90 -10.41
C GLN A 12 27.23 0.41 -11.20
N GLN A 13 26.95 0.32 -12.51
CA GLN A 13 26.82 1.49 -13.38
C GLN A 13 25.64 2.37 -12.97
N ASP A 14 24.44 1.81 -12.76
CA ASP A 14 23.26 2.58 -12.37
C ASP A 14 23.42 3.23 -10.99
N MET A 15 24.13 2.56 -10.08
CA MET A 15 24.50 3.11 -8.79
C MET A 15 25.46 4.30 -8.92
N TYR A 16 26.44 4.21 -9.82
CA TYR A 16 27.34 5.31 -10.16
C TYR A 16 26.57 6.48 -10.80
N ASP A 17 25.60 6.17 -11.66
CA ASP A 17 24.72 7.15 -12.34
C ASP A 17 23.60 7.71 -11.43
N GLU A 18 23.79 7.59 -10.11
CA GLU A 18 22.95 8.18 -9.06
C GLU A 18 21.48 7.70 -9.05
N ILE A 19 21.19 6.43 -9.39
CA ILE A 19 19.82 5.89 -9.38
C ILE A 19 19.08 6.11 -8.05
N LEU A 20 19.80 6.07 -6.92
CA LEU A 20 19.23 6.33 -5.58
C LEU A 20 18.70 7.77 -5.45
N LYS A 21 19.39 8.75 -6.04
CA LYS A 21 18.98 10.15 -6.05
C LYS A 21 17.76 10.36 -6.96
N GLN A 22 17.60 9.55 -8.00
CA GLN A 22 16.36 9.57 -8.79
C GLN A 22 15.20 8.96 -8.01
N GLY A 23 15.45 7.89 -7.24
CA GLY A 23 14.47 7.31 -6.33
C GLY A 23 13.97 8.31 -5.28
N SER A 24 14.85 9.12 -4.69
CA SER A 24 14.44 10.13 -3.70
C SER A 24 13.54 11.22 -4.31
N LYS A 25 13.79 11.63 -5.55
CA LYS A 25 12.92 12.61 -6.25
C LYS A 25 11.49 12.12 -6.42
N ILE A 26 11.27 10.81 -6.56
CA ILE A 26 9.92 10.23 -6.61
C ILE A 26 9.22 10.44 -5.28
N VAL A 27 9.91 10.16 -4.17
CA VAL A 27 9.40 10.38 -2.81
C VAL A 27 9.08 11.85 -2.59
N ASP A 28 10.01 12.75 -2.92
CA ASP A 28 9.80 14.20 -2.77
C ASP A 28 8.58 14.68 -3.58
N GLY A 29 8.48 14.25 -4.83
CA GLY A 29 7.36 14.61 -5.71
C GLY A 29 6.02 14.11 -5.19
N LEU A 30 5.96 12.85 -4.73
CA LEU A 30 4.72 12.27 -4.19
C LEU A 30 4.34 12.82 -2.82
N ALA A 31 5.31 13.13 -1.96
CA ALA A 31 5.08 13.72 -0.65
C ALA A 31 4.47 15.13 -0.75
N GLN A 32 4.87 15.90 -1.76
CA GLN A 32 4.37 17.26 -2.02
C GLN A 32 3.11 17.29 -2.89
N TYR A 33 2.72 16.16 -3.49
CA TYR A 33 1.58 16.12 -4.39
C TYR A 33 0.25 16.34 -3.65
N HIS A 34 -0.64 17.14 -4.23
CA HIS A 34 -1.88 17.57 -3.57
C HIS A 34 -3.14 16.91 -4.14
N GLN A 35 -3.08 16.28 -5.31
CA GLN A 35 -4.24 15.65 -5.92
C GLN A 35 -4.26 14.13 -5.65
N PRO A 36 -5.43 13.47 -5.75
CA PRO A 36 -5.52 12.03 -5.57
C PRO A 36 -4.61 11.25 -6.53
N VAL A 37 -3.88 10.28 -6.00
CA VAL A 37 -2.97 9.38 -6.73
C VAL A 37 -3.41 7.95 -6.49
N PHE A 38 -3.81 7.26 -7.55
CA PHE A 38 -4.15 5.85 -7.49
C PHE A 38 -2.96 5.01 -7.95
N VAL A 39 -2.47 4.13 -7.07
CA VAL A 39 -1.47 3.11 -7.39
C VAL A 39 -2.18 1.77 -7.46
N HIS A 40 -2.14 1.12 -8.62
CA HIS A 40 -2.78 -0.18 -8.81
C HIS A 40 -1.78 -1.19 -9.35
N ILE A 41 -1.66 -2.35 -8.69
CA ILE A 41 -0.87 -3.48 -9.19
C ILE A 41 -1.76 -4.28 -10.14
N PRO A 42 -1.51 -4.28 -11.47
CA PRO A 42 -2.38 -4.94 -12.45
C PRO A 42 -2.21 -6.47 -12.42
N PRO A 43 -2.99 -7.22 -13.23
CA PRO A 43 -2.80 -8.67 -13.39
C PRO A 43 -1.37 -9.05 -13.76
N ALA A 44 -0.86 -10.10 -13.12
CA ALA A 44 0.52 -10.56 -13.19
C ALA A 44 1.56 -9.46 -12.91
N GLY A 45 1.13 -8.34 -12.33
CA GLY A 45 1.98 -7.24 -11.90
C GLY A 45 2.61 -7.55 -10.55
N GLU A 46 3.82 -7.05 -10.37
CA GLU A 46 4.55 -7.20 -9.11
C GLU A 46 5.02 -5.83 -8.62
N LEU A 47 4.93 -5.60 -7.31
CA LEU A 47 5.53 -4.44 -6.67
C LEU A 47 6.45 -4.92 -5.55
N ARG A 48 7.77 -4.77 -5.74
CA ARG A 48 8.76 -5.37 -4.85
C ARG A 48 9.72 -4.33 -4.26
N GLY A 49 10.21 -4.63 -3.06
CA GLY A 49 11.38 -3.97 -2.45
C GLY A 49 11.33 -2.45 -2.49
N GLY A 50 12.41 -1.82 -2.95
CA GLY A 50 12.54 -0.36 -3.01
C GLY A 50 11.48 0.32 -3.88
N SER A 51 10.94 -0.35 -4.90
CA SER A 51 9.87 0.21 -5.73
C SER A 51 8.56 0.36 -4.95
N TRP A 52 8.28 -0.55 -4.01
CA TRP A 52 7.15 -0.37 -3.09
C TRP A 52 7.39 0.84 -2.19
N VAL A 53 8.58 0.94 -1.58
CA VAL A 53 8.93 1.98 -0.61
C VAL A 53 8.68 3.39 -1.15
N VAL A 54 9.05 3.66 -2.40
CA VAL A 54 8.88 5.00 -2.99
C VAL A 54 7.45 5.32 -3.42
N LEU A 55 6.56 4.32 -3.52
CA LEU A 55 5.17 4.47 -3.96
C LEU A 55 4.16 4.25 -2.82
N ASP A 56 4.64 3.95 -1.61
CA ASP A 56 3.78 3.60 -0.48
C ASP A 56 2.82 4.75 -0.13
N ALA A 57 1.60 4.41 0.28
CA ALA A 57 0.60 5.40 0.65
C ALA A 57 1.08 6.34 1.76
N GLN A 58 1.95 5.87 2.65
CA GLN A 58 2.50 6.65 3.76
C GLN A 58 3.50 7.74 3.33
N VAL A 59 3.99 7.71 2.09
CA VAL A 59 4.85 8.79 1.54
C VAL A 59 4.12 10.13 1.55
N ASN A 60 2.80 10.13 1.35
CA ASN A 60 1.99 11.33 1.37
C ASN A 60 1.14 11.40 2.65
N ALA A 61 1.61 12.19 3.63
CA ALA A 61 0.94 12.36 4.93
C ALA A 61 -0.48 12.94 4.83
N ARG A 62 -0.88 13.54 3.70
CA ARG A 62 -2.23 14.05 3.46
C ARG A 62 -3.21 12.96 3.03
N GLY A 63 -2.75 11.73 2.81
CA GLY A 63 -3.60 10.62 2.40
C GLY A 63 -4.08 10.74 0.94
N MET A 64 -3.28 11.36 0.07
CA MET A 64 -3.63 11.48 -1.35
C MET A 64 -3.34 10.22 -2.16
N ILE A 65 -2.48 9.32 -1.65
CA ILE A 65 -2.11 8.09 -2.33
C ILE A 65 -2.99 6.94 -1.83
N GLU A 66 -3.63 6.23 -2.77
CA GLU A 66 -4.39 5.02 -2.49
C GLU A 66 -3.84 3.85 -3.28
N MET A 67 -3.51 2.77 -2.57
CA MET A 67 -2.98 1.55 -3.17
C MET A 67 -4.07 0.48 -3.31
N SER A 68 -4.09 -0.18 -4.46
CA SER A 68 -4.96 -1.32 -4.76
C SER A 68 -4.22 -2.35 -5.60
N ALA A 69 -4.77 -3.56 -5.71
CA ALA A 69 -4.18 -4.61 -6.51
C ALA A 69 -5.24 -5.48 -7.20
N ASP A 70 -4.86 -6.12 -8.28
CA ASP A 70 -5.58 -7.27 -8.83
C ASP A 70 -5.69 -8.37 -7.77
N SER A 71 -6.89 -8.93 -7.59
CA SER A 71 -7.13 -9.94 -6.56
C SER A 71 -6.49 -11.29 -6.85
N ASP A 72 -6.27 -11.60 -8.13
CA ASP A 72 -6.05 -12.98 -8.58
C ASP A 72 -4.56 -13.27 -8.75
N SER A 73 -3.82 -12.32 -9.32
CA SER A 73 -2.47 -12.56 -9.84
C SER A 73 -1.43 -11.51 -9.44
N ALA A 74 -1.82 -10.39 -8.84
CA ALA A 74 -0.86 -9.41 -8.34
C ALA A 74 -0.01 -10.00 -7.21
N ARG A 75 1.25 -9.54 -7.14
CA ARG A 75 2.17 -9.85 -6.04
C ARG A 75 2.80 -8.60 -5.46
N GLY A 76 3.03 -8.64 -4.15
CA GLY A 76 3.70 -7.57 -3.44
C GLY A 76 4.48 -8.09 -2.24
N GLY A 77 5.73 -7.66 -2.12
CA GLY A 77 6.62 -8.17 -1.08
C GLY A 77 7.98 -7.50 -1.07
N VAL A 78 8.83 -7.88 -0.13
CA VAL A 78 10.18 -7.30 -0.01
C VAL A 78 11.10 -7.85 -1.10
N LEU A 79 11.01 -9.14 -1.37
CA LEU A 79 11.84 -9.87 -2.34
C LEU A 79 10.95 -10.73 -3.24
N GLU A 80 11.50 -11.22 -4.34
CA GLU A 80 10.90 -12.31 -5.09
C GLU A 80 10.87 -13.60 -4.24
N ALA A 81 9.88 -14.47 -4.49
CA ALA A 81 9.67 -15.69 -3.72
C ALA A 81 10.90 -16.63 -3.73
N SER A 82 11.57 -16.75 -4.87
CA SER A 82 12.83 -17.49 -5.03
C SER A 82 13.94 -16.95 -4.11
N GLY A 83 14.16 -15.63 -4.13
CA GLY A 83 15.13 -14.97 -3.26
C GLY A 83 14.80 -15.11 -1.77
N LEU A 84 13.51 -15.11 -1.41
CA LEU A 84 13.08 -15.33 -0.04
C LEU A 84 13.40 -16.77 0.42
N VAL A 85 13.20 -17.77 -0.45
CA VAL A 85 13.54 -19.17 -0.16
C VAL A 85 15.04 -19.33 0.09
N GLU A 86 15.90 -18.72 -0.74
CA GLU A 86 17.36 -18.77 -0.57
C GLU A 86 17.82 -18.20 0.78
N ILE A 87 17.16 -17.14 1.26
CA ILE A 87 17.54 -16.48 2.50
C ILE A 87 16.91 -17.19 3.72
N LYS A 88 15.60 -17.46 3.69
CA LYS A 88 14.83 -17.91 4.86
C LYS A 88 14.56 -19.40 4.90
N PHE A 89 14.48 -20.08 3.76
CA PHE A 89 14.13 -21.50 3.68
C PHE A 89 15.32 -22.33 3.15
N ARG A 90 16.43 -22.24 3.88
CA ARG A 90 17.72 -22.85 3.54
C ARG A 90 17.71 -24.39 3.61
N ALA A 91 18.82 -25.00 3.21
CA ALA A 91 18.97 -26.46 3.08
C ALA A 91 18.52 -27.27 4.31
N GLU A 92 18.76 -26.80 5.53
CA GLU A 92 18.36 -27.49 6.76
C GLU A 92 16.83 -27.58 6.90
N LEU A 93 16.11 -26.48 6.68
CA LEU A 93 14.65 -26.42 6.73
C LEU A 93 14.02 -27.20 5.58
N GLN A 94 14.64 -27.14 4.39
CA GLN A 94 14.23 -27.98 3.26
C GLN A 94 14.41 -29.47 3.59
N ARG A 95 15.53 -29.87 4.21
CA ARG A 95 15.77 -31.25 4.63
C ARG A 95 14.77 -31.70 5.69
N ALA A 96 14.47 -30.88 6.68
CA ALA A 96 13.43 -31.17 7.67
C ALA A 96 12.06 -31.36 7.01
N THR A 97 11.76 -30.57 5.98
CA THR A 97 10.51 -30.69 5.21
C THR A 97 10.48 -31.97 4.37
N LYS A 98 11.59 -32.35 3.73
CA LYS A 98 11.75 -33.64 3.04
C LYS A 98 11.55 -34.82 3.99
N MET A 99 12.18 -34.79 5.17
CA MET A 99 12.00 -35.80 6.22
C MET A 99 10.54 -35.94 6.66
N ARG A 100 9.80 -34.83 6.71
CA ARG A 100 8.40 -34.83 7.14
C ARG A 100 7.42 -35.30 6.07
N LEU A 101 7.68 -34.95 4.80
CA LEU A 101 6.71 -35.14 3.71
C LEU A 101 7.05 -36.29 2.75
N ASP A 102 8.30 -36.75 2.71
CA ASP A 102 8.72 -37.87 1.86
C ASP A 102 9.06 -39.12 2.70
N PRO A 103 8.17 -40.13 2.78
CA PRO A 103 8.40 -41.33 3.59
C PRO A 103 9.65 -42.12 3.18
N THR A 104 9.98 -42.16 1.89
CA THR A 104 11.15 -42.87 1.38
C THR A 104 12.45 -42.20 1.80
N PHE A 105 12.56 -40.87 1.67
CA PHE A 105 13.71 -40.11 2.14
C PHE A 105 13.87 -40.21 3.66
N ALA A 106 12.76 -40.16 4.42
CA ALA A 106 12.78 -40.36 5.87
C ALA A 106 13.32 -41.74 6.25
N HIS A 107 12.77 -42.80 5.65
CA HIS A 107 13.19 -44.18 5.89
C HIS A 107 14.67 -44.39 5.55
N LEU A 108 15.13 -43.93 4.38
CA LEU A 108 16.54 -44.02 3.99
C LEU A 108 17.45 -43.25 4.93
N THR A 109 17.03 -42.08 5.41
CA THR A 109 17.81 -41.29 6.37
C THR A 109 17.95 -42.02 7.71
N HIS A 110 16.88 -42.63 8.22
CA HIS A 110 16.93 -43.45 9.44
C HIS A 110 17.76 -44.73 9.24
N ALA A 111 17.62 -45.40 8.10
CA ALA A 111 18.42 -46.59 7.78
C ALA A 111 19.92 -46.29 7.72
N VAL A 112 20.33 -45.16 7.12
CA VAL A 112 21.74 -44.71 7.11
C VAL A 112 22.27 -44.47 8.54
N HIS A 113 21.44 -43.93 9.44
CA HIS A 113 21.84 -43.69 10.84
C HIS A 113 22.00 -45.00 11.63
N ALA A 114 21.16 -46.00 11.37
CA ALA A 114 21.14 -47.28 12.08
C ALA A 114 22.08 -48.36 11.48
N ALA A 115 22.55 -48.19 10.23
CA ALA A 115 23.33 -49.20 9.53
C ALA A 115 24.77 -49.37 10.04
N ALA A 116 25.30 -50.59 9.88
CA ALA A 116 26.71 -50.90 10.10
C ALA A 116 27.61 -50.19 9.06
N PRO A 117 28.91 -49.96 9.36
CA PRO A 117 29.82 -49.26 8.45
C PRO A 117 29.93 -49.86 7.05
N SER A 118 29.74 -51.17 6.90
CA SER A 118 29.79 -51.89 5.62
C SER A 118 28.64 -51.53 4.68
N ASP A 119 27.44 -51.25 5.23
CA ASP A 119 26.21 -51.07 4.45
C ASP A 119 25.86 -49.60 4.21
N LYS A 120 26.49 -48.70 4.98
CA LYS A 120 26.32 -47.24 4.86
C LYS A 120 26.55 -46.70 3.44
N PRO A 121 27.60 -47.11 2.69
CA PRO A 121 27.86 -46.55 1.37
C PRO A 121 26.69 -46.76 0.38
N ALA A 122 26.12 -47.97 0.35
CA ALA A 122 25.00 -48.30 -0.52
C ALA A 122 23.73 -47.53 -0.13
N LEU A 123 23.44 -47.41 1.17
CA LEU A 123 22.29 -46.65 1.66
C LEU A 123 22.45 -45.14 1.42
N MET A 124 23.66 -44.59 1.57
CA MET A 124 23.96 -43.19 1.26
C MET A 124 23.78 -42.90 -0.23
N GLN A 125 24.19 -43.81 -1.12
CA GLN A 125 23.96 -43.65 -2.55
C GLN A 125 22.46 -43.59 -2.87
N ARG A 126 21.66 -44.51 -2.33
CA ARG A 126 20.19 -44.51 -2.51
C ARG A 126 19.53 -43.26 -1.94
N LEU A 127 20.01 -42.77 -0.79
CA LEU A 127 19.54 -41.52 -0.20
C LEU A 127 19.86 -40.31 -1.09
N GLN A 128 21.07 -40.23 -1.65
CA GLN A 128 21.47 -39.16 -2.57
C GLN A 128 20.66 -39.19 -3.87
N GLU A 129 20.42 -40.39 -4.43
CA GLU A 129 19.57 -40.57 -5.61
C GLU A 129 18.13 -40.10 -5.34
N ARG A 130 17.55 -40.49 -4.19
CA ARG A 130 16.22 -40.02 -3.79
C ARG A 130 16.19 -38.50 -3.59
N GLU A 131 17.20 -37.95 -2.92
CA GLU A 131 17.30 -36.51 -2.68
C GLU A 131 17.36 -35.73 -3.99
N LYS A 132 18.19 -36.16 -4.93
CA LYS A 132 18.33 -35.56 -6.26
C LYS A 132 17.01 -35.59 -7.02
N HIS A 133 16.28 -36.70 -6.95
CA HIS A 133 14.99 -36.86 -7.62
C HIS A 133 13.90 -35.94 -7.05
N ILE A 134 13.83 -35.78 -5.72
CA ILE A 134 12.78 -34.97 -5.08
C ILE A 134 13.12 -33.48 -4.96
N ALA A 135 14.41 -33.10 -5.06
CA ALA A 135 14.85 -31.73 -4.84
C ALA A 135 14.11 -30.66 -5.67
N PRO A 136 13.86 -30.84 -7.00
CA PRO A 136 13.15 -29.84 -7.79
C PRO A 136 11.72 -29.60 -7.30
N PHE A 137 11.02 -30.66 -6.88
CA PHE A 137 9.65 -30.57 -6.38
C PHE A 137 9.58 -29.83 -5.04
N PHE A 138 10.48 -30.17 -4.10
CA PHE A 138 10.54 -29.48 -2.80
C PHE A 138 10.97 -28.01 -2.95
N HIS A 139 11.83 -27.70 -3.92
CA HIS A 139 12.15 -26.31 -4.23
C HIS A 139 10.93 -25.56 -4.77
N ALA A 140 10.20 -26.12 -5.74
CA ALA A 140 8.97 -25.52 -6.27
C ALA A 140 7.92 -25.30 -5.17
N MET A 141 7.74 -26.27 -4.26
CA MET A 141 6.85 -26.12 -3.10
C MET A 141 7.30 -24.99 -2.16
N ALA A 142 8.61 -24.85 -1.93
CA ALA A 142 9.15 -23.78 -1.11
C ALA A 142 8.89 -22.40 -1.74
N VAL A 143 9.07 -22.29 -3.07
CA VAL A 143 8.79 -21.06 -3.81
C VAL A 143 7.31 -20.72 -3.77
N GLU A 144 6.41 -21.68 -4.00
CA GLU A 144 4.96 -21.46 -3.89
C GLU A 144 4.54 -21.08 -2.46
N TYR A 145 5.15 -21.70 -1.45
CA TYR A 145 4.93 -21.36 -0.06
C TYR A 145 5.36 -19.91 0.24
N ALA A 146 6.50 -19.47 -0.29
CA ALA A 146 6.93 -18.08 -0.19
C ALA A 146 5.98 -17.14 -0.95
N ASP A 147 5.60 -17.47 -2.19
CA ASP A 147 4.70 -16.69 -3.04
C ASP A 147 3.32 -16.48 -2.40
N ALA A 148 2.82 -17.46 -1.65
CA ALA A 148 1.58 -17.33 -0.90
C ALA A 148 1.57 -16.15 0.08
N HIS A 149 2.74 -15.74 0.58
CA HIS A 149 2.89 -14.56 1.44
C HIS A 149 2.87 -13.24 0.66
N ASP A 150 2.99 -13.27 -0.66
CA ASP A 150 3.05 -12.06 -1.48
C ASP A 150 1.71 -11.76 -2.18
N ARG A 151 0.68 -12.58 -1.94
CA ARG A 151 -0.64 -12.44 -2.56
C ARG A 151 -1.43 -11.25 -2.01
N ALA A 152 -2.32 -10.70 -2.85
CA ALA A 152 -3.16 -9.54 -2.52
C ALA A 152 -3.99 -9.69 -1.24
N GLY A 153 -4.43 -10.90 -0.92
CA GLY A 153 -5.16 -11.17 0.33
C GLY A 153 -4.36 -10.81 1.58
N ARG A 154 -3.04 -11.10 1.61
CA ARG A 154 -2.19 -10.70 2.73
C ARG A 154 -1.99 -9.19 2.77
N MET A 155 -1.75 -8.57 1.63
CA MET A 155 -1.57 -7.12 1.53
C MET A 155 -2.80 -6.35 2.06
N LEU A 156 -3.99 -6.84 1.74
CA LEU A 156 -5.24 -6.29 2.27
C LEU A 156 -5.36 -6.53 3.79
N ALA A 157 -5.05 -7.73 4.27
CA ALA A 157 -5.12 -8.07 5.70
C ALA A 157 -4.14 -7.26 6.56
N THR A 158 -2.98 -6.85 6.01
CA THR A 158 -2.02 -5.99 6.70
C THR A 158 -2.34 -4.50 6.56
N GLY A 159 -3.39 -4.13 5.82
CA GLY A 159 -3.84 -2.74 5.66
C GLY A 159 -2.99 -1.89 4.72
N VAL A 160 -2.10 -2.49 3.92
CA VAL A 160 -1.28 -1.72 2.95
C VAL A 160 -2.03 -1.42 1.65
N LEU A 161 -3.11 -2.16 1.36
CA LEU A 161 -4.02 -1.86 0.27
C LEU A 161 -5.35 -1.33 0.81
N LYS A 162 -5.96 -0.38 0.10
CA LYS A 162 -7.35 0.03 0.33
C LYS A 162 -8.33 -1.06 -0.11
N CYS A 163 -8.05 -1.72 -1.24
CA CYS A 163 -8.84 -2.85 -1.73
C CYS A 163 -8.03 -3.75 -2.68
N ALA A 164 -8.51 -4.99 -2.86
CA ALA A 164 -8.07 -5.90 -3.90
C ALA A 164 -9.30 -6.34 -4.70
N MET A 165 -9.21 -6.36 -6.04
CA MET A 165 -10.37 -6.65 -6.88
C MET A 165 -10.00 -7.24 -8.23
N PRO A 166 -10.91 -7.99 -8.89
CA PRO A 166 -10.66 -8.51 -10.22
C PRO A 166 -10.45 -7.38 -11.22
N TRP A 167 -9.49 -7.54 -12.13
CA TRP A 167 -9.17 -6.54 -13.16
C TRP A 167 -10.39 -6.03 -13.94
N ALA A 168 -11.33 -6.90 -14.28
CA ALA A 168 -12.55 -6.54 -15.01
C ALA A 168 -13.41 -5.48 -14.28
N ALA A 169 -13.34 -5.41 -12.94
CA ALA A 169 -14.09 -4.44 -12.14
C ALA A 169 -13.36 -3.10 -11.97
N THR A 170 -12.07 -3.02 -12.28
CA THR A 170 -11.21 -1.87 -11.96
C THR A 170 -11.68 -0.58 -12.63
N ARG A 171 -12.10 -0.61 -13.89
CA ARG A 171 -12.59 0.58 -14.61
C ARG A 171 -13.79 1.21 -13.89
N ARG A 172 -14.77 0.40 -13.51
CA ARG A 172 -15.97 0.88 -12.80
C ARG A 172 -15.60 1.43 -11.42
N TYR A 173 -14.73 0.73 -10.71
CA TYR A 173 -14.25 1.18 -9.41
C TYR A 173 -13.55 2.54 -9.50
N PHE A 174 -12.52 2.66 -10.34
CA PHE A 174 -11.75 3.90 -10.46
C PHE A 174 -12.58 5.07 -10.99
N TYR A 175 -13.60 4.81 -11.82
CA TYR A 175 -14.54 5.87 -12.23
C TYR A 175 -15.22 6.54 -11.02
N TRP A 176 -15.81 5.75 -10.13
CA TRP A 176 -16.50 6.27 -8.95
C TRP A 176 -15.53 6.78 -7.89
N ARG A 177 -14.46 6.01 -7.62
CA ARG A 177 -13.45 6.38 -6.62
C ARG A 177 -12.74 7.68 -6.96
N CYS A 178 -12.33 7.86 -8.22
CA CYS A 178 -11.68 9.08 -8.68
C CYS A 178 -12.60 10.29 -8.52
N ARG A 179 -13.86 10.18 -8.99
CA ARG A 179 -14.84 11.26 -8.88
C ARG A 179 -15.09 11.66 -7.43
N ARG A 180 -15.21 10.67 -6.53
CA ARG A 180 -15.32 10.90 -5.08
C ARG A 180 -14.11 11.67 -4.54
N ARG A 181 -12.90 11.15 -4.76
CA ARG A 181 -11.67 11.73 -4.21
C ARG A 181 -11.37 13.12 -4.77
N LEU A 182 -11.77 13.42 -6.01
CA LEU A 182 -11.64 14.77 -6.56
C LEU A 182 -12.53 15.78 -5.83
N ILE A 183 -13.80 15.42 -5.55
CA ILE A 183 -14.72 16.29 -4.81
C ILE A 183 -14.24 16.45 -3.36
N GLU A 184 -13.92 15.34 -2.70
CA GLU A 184 -13.39 15.36 -1.32
C GLU A 184 -12.11 16.20 -1.24
N ALA A 185 -11.13 15.98 -2.11
CA ALA A 185 -9.87 16.72 -2.10
C ALA A 185 -10.08 18.22 -2.32
N ARG A 186 -11.02 18.61 -3.21
CA ARG A 186 -11.36 20.03 -3.42
C ARG A 186 -11.81 20.69 -2.12
N TYR A 187 -12.76 20.08 -1.41
CA TYR A 187 -13.28 20.64 -0.16
C TYR A 187 -12.30 20.49 1.00
N GLN A 188 -11.47 19.44 1.01
CA GLN A 188 -10.38 19.29 1.98
C GLN A 188 -9.39 20.45 1.88
N HIS A 189 -8.98 20.83 0.67
CA HIS A 189 -8.13 22.01 0.48
C HIS A 189 -8.82 23.30 0.90
N ALA A 190 -10.06 23.52 0.45
CA ALA A 190 -10.79 24.75 0.79
C ALA A 190 -11.00 24.93 2.30
N LEU A 191 -11.27 23.84 3.04
CA LEU A 191 -11.39 23.86 4.49
C LEU A 191 -10.05 24.02 5.20
N ALA A 192 -8.98 23.40 4.70
CA ALA A 192 -7.64 23.56 5.26
C ALA A 192 -7.10 24.99 5.07
N ASP A 193 -7.45 25.64 3.96
CA ASP A 193 -7.13 27.06 3.71
C ASP A 193 -7.93 27.99 4.64
N ALA A 194 -9.17 27.62 4.96
CA ALA A 194 -10.04 28.39 5.86
C ALA A 194 -9.63 28.25 7.34
N ILE A 195 -9.28 27.03 7.77
CA ILE A 195 -8.93 26.70 9.15
C ILE A 195 -7.52 26.09 9.17
N PRO A 196 -6.48 26.90 9.46
CA PRO A 196 -5.13 26.38 9.63
C PRO A 196 -5.07 25.28 10.70
N PHE A 197 -4.28 24.23 10.45
CA PHE A 197 -4.09 23.08 11.36
C PHE A 197 -5.32 22.17 11.59
N LEU A 198 -6.37 22.29 10.77
CA LEU A 198 -7.50 21.37 10.78
C LEU A 198 -7.02 19.93 10.55
N GLN A 199 -7.34 19.03 11.48
CA GLN A 199 -6.95 17.63 11.35
C GLN A 199 -7.71 16.96 10.19
N PRO A 200 -7.08 16.05 9.43
CA PRO A 200 -7.72 15.40 8.28
C PRO A 200 -9.04 14.69 8.62
N ARG A 201 -9.13 14.11 9.82
CA ARG A 201 -10.35 13.44 10.31
C ARG A 201 -11.51 14.41 10.50
N ASP A 202 -11.25 15.56 11.09
CA ASP A 202 -12.27 16.59 11.35
C ASP A 202 -12.70 17.27 10.05
N CYS A 203 -11.75 17.43 9.12
CA CYS A 203 -12.04 17.90 7.77
C CYS A 203 -13.01 16.96 7.03
N LEU A 204 -12.74 15.66 7.05
CA LEU A 204 -13.63 14.68 6.45
C LEU A 204 -15.00 14.66 7.14
N ALA A 205 -15.05 14.72 8.47
CA ALA A 205 -16.30 14.76 9.21
C ALA A 205 -17.17 15.99 8.85
N ARG A 206 -16.55 17.16 8.62
CA ARG A 206 -17.25 18.37 8.15
C ARG A 206 -17.82 18.18 6.73
N ILE A 207 -17.06 17.54 5.84
CA ILE A 207 -17.53 17.22 4.47
C ILE A 207 -18.70 16.23 4.52
N GLU A 208 -18.58 15.16 5.30
CA GLU A 208 -19.61 14.14 5.49
C GLU A 208 -20.90 14.76 6.07
N ALA A 209 -20.77 15.61 7.09
CA ALA A 209 -21.90 16.34 7.67
C ALA A 209 -22.56 17.29 6.66
N ALA A 210 -21.79 18.09 5.93
CA ALA A 210 -22.31 19.03 4.94
C ALA A 210 -23.01 18.33 3.78
N ALA A 211 -22.48 17.18 3.34
CA ALA A 211 -23.07 16.38 2.26
C ALA A 211 -24.09 15.33 2.75
N SER A 212 -24.48 15.37 4.03
CA SER A 212 -25.53 14.54 4.62
C SER A 212 -25.35 13.03 4.41
N TYR A 213 -24.12 12.53 4.49
CA TYR A 213 -23.84 11.10 4.43
C TYR A 213 -22.80 10.67 5.47
N VAL A 214 -22.82 9.38 5.81
CA VAL A 214 -21.83 8.77 6.72
C VAL A 214 -20.78 8.05 5.88
N SER A 215 -19.55 7.99 6.38
CA SER A 215 -18.47 7.24 5.77
C SER A 215 -18.91 5.84 5.33
N THR A 216 -18.67 5.55 4.06
CA THR A 216 -19.08 4.31 3.38
C THR A 216 -18.06 3.93 2.33
N ASP A 217 -17.95 2.63 2.04
CA ASP A 217 -17.15 2.12 0.92
C ASP A 217 -17.94 2.14 -0.40
N ALA A 218 -19.23 2.51 -0.39
CA ALA A 218 -20.04 2.64 -1.59
C ALA A 218 -19.76 3.99 -2.31
N ASP A 219 -18.69 4.04 -3.10
CA ASP A 219 -18.25 5.26 -3.78
C ASP A 219 -19.35 5.89 -4.66
N GLU A 220 -20.15 5.08 -5.36
CA GLU A 220 -21.26 5.58 -6.18
C GLU A 220 -22.31 6.33 -5.35
N PHE A 221 -22.66 5.81 -4.17
CA PHE A 221 -23.58 6.48 -3.27
C PHE A 221 -22.98 7.77 -2.70
N ALA A 222 -21.73 7.71 -2.21
CA ALA A 222 -21.04 8.85 -1.65
C ALA A 222 -20.95 10.00 -2.66
N VAL A 223 -20.62 9.69 -3.91
CA VAL A 223 -20.53 10.69 -4.98
C VAL A 223 -21.89 11.34 -5.25
N ARG A 224 -22.97 10.56 -5.32
CA ARG A 224 -24.32 11.11 -5.52
C ARG A 224 -24.69 12.08 -4.39
N GLN A 225 -24.34 11.76 -3.14
CA GLN A 225 -24.57 12.64 -1.99
C GLN A 225 -23.72 13.91 -2.04
N LEU A 226 -22.44 13.79 -2.39
CA LEU A 226 -21.54 14.92 -2.55
C LEU A 226 -22.03 15.88 -3.64
N GLU A 227 -22.46 15.36 -4.77
CA GLU A 227 -22.95 16.18 -5.90
C GLU A 227 -24.31 16.82 -5.65
N SER A 228 -25.22 16.15 -4.93
CA SER A 228 -26.52 16.73 -4.61
C SER A 228 -26.43 17.86 -3.56
N HIS A 229 -25.33 17.92 -2.80
CA HIS A 229 -25.14 18.85 -1.69
C HIS A 229 -23.97 19.84 -1.92
N LEU A 230 -23.59 20.10 -3.17
CA LEU A 230 -22.51 21.05 -3.49
C LEU A 230 -22.72 22.43 -2.86
N SER A 231 -23.94 22.96 -2.88
CA SER A 231 -24.26 24.26 -2.27
C SER A 231 -24.06 24.25 -0.75
N HIS A 232 -24.38 23.14 -0.07
CA HIS A 232 -24.18 22.99 1.37
C HIS A 232 -22.69 22.87 1.71
N LEU A 233 -21.91 22.19 0.87
CA LEU A 233 -20.46 22.10 1.01
C LEU A 233 -19.79 23.46 0.83
N ASP A 234 -20.21 24.23 -0.18
CA ASP A 234 -19.72 25.60 -0.41
C ASP A 234 -20.08 26.51 0.78
N ALA A 235 -21.31 26.45 1.28
CA ALA A 235 -21.73 27.19 2.47
C ALA A 235 -20.93 26.78 3.72
N ALA A 236 -20.64 25.49 3.90
CA ALA A 236 -19.83 25.00 5.01
C ALA A 236 -18.39 25.54 4.98
N VAL A 237 -17.80 25.70 3.79
CA VAL A 237 -16.49 26.35 3.63
C VAL A 237 -16.58 27.84 4.00
N GLU A 238 -17.60 28.55 3.53
CA GLU A 238 -17.77 29.98 3.84
C GLU A 238 -18.01 30.22 5.34
N HIS A 239 -18.84 29.39 5.99
CA HIS A 239 -19.01 29.43 7.44
C HIS A 239 -17.69 29.16 8.17
N ALA A 240 -16.92 28.15 7.73
CA ALA A 240 -15.61 27.87 8.32
C ALA A 240 -14.63 29.05 8.21
N ARG A 241 -14.65 29.80 7.10
CA ARG A 241 -13.85 31.03 6.93
C ARG A 241 -14.31 32.13 7.87
N ALA A 242 -15.62 32.35 7.98
CA ALA A 242 -16.19 33.34 8.87
C ALA A 242 -15.85 33.04 10.34
N ASP A 243 -16.00 31.79 10.77
CA ASP A 243 -15.67 31.33 12.12
C ASP A 243 -14.19 31.54 12.44
N ALA A 244 -13.28 31.16 11.52
CA ALA A 244 -11.84 31.35 11.69
C ALA A 244 -11.46 32.84 11.79
N MET A 245 -12.11 33.70 10.99
CA MET A 245 -11.87 35.13 11.02
C MET A 245 -12.39 35.75 12.33
N LEU A 246 -13.53 35.29 12.84
CA LEU A 246 -14.06 35.70 14.13
C LEU A 246 -13.12 35.30 15.28
N GLU A 247 -12.59 34.07 15.25
CA GLU A 247 -11.63 33.60 16.24
C GLU A 247 -10.34 34.45 16.20
N ALA A 248 -9.80 34.72 15.02
CA ALA A 248 -8.64 35.58 14.85
C ALA A 248 -8.88 37.01 15.37
N LEU A 249 -10.06 37.59 15.10
CA LEU A 249 -10.45 38.90 15.64
C LEU A 249 -10.58 38.87 17.16
N SER A 250 -11.10 37.79 17.73
CA SER A 250 -11.29 37.65 19.18
C SER A 250 -9.95 37.64 19.95
N ALA A 251 -8.89 37.11 19.33
CA ALA A 251 -7.54 37.05 19.88
C ALA A 251 -6.79 38.40 19.85
N LEU A 252 -7.30 39.40 19.13
CA LEU A 252 -6.70 40.73 19.09
C LEU A 252 -6.95 41.53 20.38
N SER A 253 -6.09 42.51 20.64
CA SER A 253 -6.27 43.43 21.77
C SER A 253 -7.57 44.26 21.60
N PRO A 254 -8.19 44.71 22.70
CA PRO A 254 -9.42 45.50 22.63
C PRO A 254 -9.35 46.71 21.69
N GLY A 255 -8.24 47.47 21.73
CA GLY A 255 -8.05 48.64 20.85
C GLY A 255 -7.87 48.28 19.37
N ALA A 256 -7.29 47.12 19.06
CA ALA A 256 -7.20 46.64 17.68
C ALA A 256 -8.59 46.21 17.15
N ARG A 257 -9.43 45.60 17.99
CA ARG A 257 -10.81 45.24 17.65
C ARG A 257 -11.67 46.48 17.37
N GLU A 258 -11.57 47.51 18.21
CA GLU A 258 -12.28 48.78 17.99
C GLU A 258 -11.87 49.47 16.68
N ARG A 259 -10.57 49.44 16.34
CA ARG A 259 -10.07 49.97 15.07
C ARG A 259 -10.61 49.22 13.85
N ILE A 260 -10.77 47.90 13.94
CA ILE A 260 -11.32 47.10 12.83
C ILE A 260 -12.83 47.36 12.68
N LEU A 261 -13.57 47.42 13.79
CA LEU A 261 -15.01 47.71 13.77
C LEU A 261 -15.32 49.09 13.17
N SER A 262 -14.51 50.11 13.47
CA SER A 262 -14.70 51.44 12.90
C SER A 262 -14.43 51.50 11.39
N ILE A 263 -13.51 50.67 10.87
CA ILE A 263 -13.25 50.54 9.42
C ILE A 263 -14.43 49.84 8.74
N LEU A 264 -14.94 48.74 9.32
CA LEU A 264 -16.04 47.97 8.73
C LEU A 264 -17.36 48.75 8.67
N GLN A 265 -17.62 49.65 9.62
CA GLN A 265 -18.82 50.50 9.62
C GLN A 265 -18.80 51.62 8.55
N GLN A 266 -17.65 51.86 7.89
CA GLN A 266 -17.50 52.86 6.84
C GLN A 266 -17.59 52.27 5.41
N THR A 267 -17.59 50.94 5.30
CA THR A 267 -17.76 50.15 4.06
C THR A 267 -19.17 49.60 3.94
#